data_AF-A0A366H1E2-F1
#
_entry.id   AF-A0A366H1E2-F1
#
_cell.length_a   1.000
_cell.length_b   1.000
_cell.length_c   1.000
_cell.angle_alpha   90.00
_cell.angle_beta   90.00
_cell.angle_gamma   90.00
#
_symmetry.space_group_name_H-M   'P 1'
#
loop_
_entity.id
_entity.type
_entity.pdbx_description
1 polymer ?
#
loop_
_entity_poly.entity_id
_entity_poly.type
_entity_poly.pdbx_seq_one_letter_code
_entity_poly.pdbx_strand_id
1 'polypeptide(L)'
;MKPTFAACLLLPLCASVSIATAQQDPDLPQRVEPTEVAALTSASPFTRSLNLSDSLVLTGIAYIEGKPVVTVMNKETKESHVVGELPNAQGWKLAETSATVKLDRTQAKLMIGTEVVTVRYSQEQLTPEAMKKGGYRPGGGDGRHDGERRDDGPRRDFPRPSEEDRQRFMSMSEEARKKFIDIMRENGEKMRMASPEERSAFIRNIRDRVEAEDKQNKR
;
A
#
# COMPACT_ATOMS: atom_id res chain seq x y z
N MET A 1 -79.81 -40.30 21.05
CA MET A 1 -78.34 -40.26 20.83
C MET A 1 -77.84 -38.85 21.09
N LYS A 2 -76.86 -38.72 22.00
CA LYS A 2 -75.97 -37.59 22.37
C LYS A 2 -75.89 -37.50 23.90
N PRO A 3 -74.69 -37.74 24.46
CA PRO A 3 -73.98 -36.68 25.20
C PRO A 3 -72.47 -36.67 24.87
N THR A 4 -71.85 -35.53 24.57
CA THR A 4 -71.13 -34.62 25.49
C THR A 4 -70.05 -35.31 26.34
N PHE A 5 -68.79 -35.07 26.00
CA PHE A 5 -67.63 -35.40 26.83
C PHE A 5 -66.73 -34.16 26.96
N ALA A 6 -66.51 -33.76 28.21
CA ALA A 6 -65.48 -32.83 28.64
C ALA A 6 -64.52 -33.62 29.55
N ALA A 7 -63.21 -33.52 29.34
CA ALA A 7 -62.22 -33.98 30.31
C ALA A 7 -60.94 -33.15 30.19
N CYS A 8 -60.60 -32.51 31.31
CA CYS A 8 -59.51 -31.59 31.53
C CYS A 8 -58.13 -32.20 31.26
N LEU A 9 -57.26 -31.35 30.73
CA LEU A 9 -55.88 -31.62 30.32
C LEU A 9 -54.94 -31.44 31.51
N LEU A 10 -54.20 -32.50 31.86
CA LEU A 10 -53.11 -32.54 32.84
C LEU A 10 -51.84 -31.88 32.27
N LEU A 11 -51.18 -31.01 33.03
CA LEU A 11 -49.82 -30.52 32.76
C LEU A 11 -48.93 -30.60 34.03
N PRO A 12 -47.63 -30.90 33.89
CA PRO A 12 -46.74 -31.27 34.98
C PRO A 12 -46.05 -30.06 35.65
N LEU A 13 -45.69 -30.27 36.91
CA LEU A 13 -45.04 -29.35 37.84
C LEU A 13 -43.55 -29.17 37.48
N CYS A 14 -43.17 -28.01 36.93
CA CYS A 14 -41.77 -27.61 36.81
C CYS A 14 -41.33 -26.88 38.09
N ALA A 15 -40.33 -27.43 38.77
CA ALA A 15 -39.69 -26.82 39.93
C ALA A 15 -38.78 -25.66 39.48
N SER A 16 -39.17 -24.43 39.82
CA SER A 16 -38.34 -23.24 39.64
C SER A 16 -37.35 -23.13 40.78
N VAL A 17 -36.07 -23.41 40.51
CA VAL A 17 -34.96 -23.03 41.39
C VAL A 17 -34.92 -21.50 41.45
N SER A 18 -35.34 -20.94 42.58
CA SER A 18 -35.23 -19.51 42.84
C SER A 18 -33.76 -19.19 43.12
N ILE A 19 -33.10 -18.52 42.18
CA ILE A 19 -31.80 -17.89 42.40
C ILE A 19 -32.07 -16.74 43.38
N ALA A 20 -31.61 -16.89 44.62
CA ALA A 20 -31.67 -15.82 45.61
C ALA A 20 -30.89 -14.62 45.09
N THR A 21 -31.59 -13.53 44.79
CA THR A 21 -31.00 -12.21 44.63
C THR A 21 -30.44 -11.79 45.99
N ALA A 22 -29.13 -11.97 46.20
CA ALA A 22 -28.44 -11.43 47.35
C ALA A 22 -28.61 -9.91 47.35
N GLN A 23 -29.45 -9.41 48.25
CA GLN A 23 -29.64 -7.99 48.50
C GLN A 23 -28.29 -7.44 48.97
N GLN A 24 -27.62 -6.66 48.12
CA GLN A 24 -26.34 -6.04 48.46
C GLN A 24 -26.55 -5.08 49.64
N ASP A 25 -25.75 -5.28 50.69
CA ASP A 25 -25.72 -4.45 51.88
C ASP A 25 -25.33 -3.00 51.49
N PRO A 26 -26.15 -1.98 51.81
CA PRO A 26 -25.88 -0.59 51.45
C PRO A 26 -24.64 0.01 52.13
N ASP A 27 -24.12 -0.63 53.19
CA ASP A 27 -22.87 -0.22 53.84
C ASP A 27 -21.62 -0.85 53.18
N LEU A 28 -21.80 -1.76 52.21
CA LEU A 28 -20.70 -2.32 51.44
C LEU A 28 -20.53 -1.59 50.11
N PRO A 29 -19.29 -1.39 49.64
CA PRO A 29 -19.04 -0.80 48.34
C PRO A 29 -19.71 -1.64 47.25
N GLN A 30 -20.41 -0.96 46.32
CA GLN A 30 -21.09 -1.62 45.22
C GLN A 30 -20.09 -2.41 44.37
N ARG A 31 -20.50 -3.61 43.95
CA ARG A 31 -19.71 -4.43 43.02
C ARG A 31 -19.66 -3.70 41.69
N VAL A 32 -18.45 -3.40 41.22
CA VAL A 32 -18.25 -2.77 39.91
C VAL A 32 -18.63 -3.77 38.82
N GLU A 33 -19.58 -3.37 37.97
CA GLU A 33 -20.05 -4.20 36.87
C GLU A 33 -18.98 -4.25 35.75
N PRO A 34 -18.76 -5.41 35.12
CA PRO A 34 -17.70 -5.59 34.11
C PRO A 34 -17.86 -4.67 32.88
N THR A 35 -19.08 -4.20 32.62
CA THR A 35 -19.38 -3.21 31.58
C THR A 35 -18.82 -1.82 31.87
N GLU A 36 -18.72 -1.42 33.14
CA GLU A 36 -18.19 -0.10 33.53
C GLU A 36 -16.66 -0.04 33.38
N VAL A 37 -15.98 -1.17 33.61
CA VAL A 37 -14.53 -1.29 33.47
C VAL A 37 -14.09 -1.72 32.07
N ALA A 38 -15.01 -2.11 31.19
CA ALA A 38 -14.67 -2.56 29.84
C ALA A 38 -13.96 -1.47 29.02
N ALA A 39 -14.42 -0.22 29.12
CA ALA A 39 -13.78 0.91 28.45
C ALA A 39 -12.39 1.24 29.02
N LEU A 40 -12.23 1.13 30.34
CA LEU A 40 -10.95 1.36 31.01
C LEU A 40 -9.94 0.25 30.69
N THR A 41 -10.42 -0.98 30.56
CA THR A 41 -9.57 -2.16 30.27
C THR A 41 -9.15 -2.18 28.80
N SER A 42 -10.05 -1.83 27.88
CA SER A 42 -9.75 -1.78 26.44
C SER A 42 -8.87 -0.60 26.04
N ALA A 43 -9.01 0.55 26.70
CA ALA A 43 -8.15 1.73 26.52
C ALA A 43 -6.99 1.80 27.54
N SER A 44 -6.71 0.71 28.26
CA SER A 44 -5.71 0.72 29.33
C SER A 44 -4.31 0.96 28.77
N PRO A 45 -3.55 1.92 29.31
CA PRO A 45 -2.16 2.11 28.92
C PRO A 45 -1.26 0.92 29.33
N PHE A 46 -1.71 0.08 30.26
CA PHE A 46 -0.94 -1.06 30.78
C PHE A 46 -1.12 -2.36 29.99
N THR A 47 -2.17 -2.47 29.18
CA THR A 47 -2.41 -3.65 28.31
C THR A 47 -1.92 -3.43 26.88
N ARG A 48 -1.43 -2.23 26.56
CA ARG A 48 -0.87 -1.90 25.25
C ARG A 48 0.40 -2.71 25.01
N SER A 49 0.60 -3.21 23.79
CA SER A 49 1.81 -3.93 23.41
C SER A 49 3.04 -3.02 23.61
N LEU A 50 3.90 -3.41 24.57
CA LEU A 50 5.05 -2.65 25.05
C LEU A 50 6.26 -2.63 24.10
N ASN A 51 6.15 -3.20 22.89
CA ASN A 51 7.27 -3.32 21.95
C ASN A 51 7.00 -2.61 20.62
N LEU A 52 6.49 -1.38 20.67
CA LEU A 52 6.30 -0.55 19.48
C LEU A 52 7.62 -0.33 18.71
N SER A 53 8.76 -0.39 19.40
CA SER A 53 10.10 -0.28 18.81
C SER A 53 10.39 -1.39 17.80
N ASP A 54 9.90 -2.61 18.03
CA ASP A 54 10.16 -3.76 17.17
C ASP A 54 9.24 -3.78 15.94
N SER A 55 8.02 -3.28 16.13
CA SER A 55 6.98 -3.22 15.09
C SER A 55 7.13 -1.99 14.19
N LEU A 56 7.63 -0.86 14.69
CA LEU A 56 7.83 0.35 13.89
C LEU A 56 9.19 0.34 13.19
N VAL A 57 9.19 0.72 11.91
CA VAL A 57 10.41 0.95 11.12
C VAL A 57 10.41 2.32 10.47
N LEU A 58 11.57 2.94 10.46
CA LEU A 58 11.77 4.22 9.79
C LEU A 58 11.84 3.96 8.29
N THR A 59 11.00 4.64 7.52
CA THR A 59 11.01 4.55 6.06
C THR A 59 11.57 5.81 5.41
N GLY A 60 11.48 6.95 6.08
CA GLY A 60 11.97 8.21 5.55
C GLY A 60 12.11 9.31 6.59
N ILE A 61 13.01 10.24 6.31
CA ILE A 61 13.09 11.53 6.97
C ILE A 61 12.99 12.59 5.88
N ALA A 62 12.04 13.49 6.03
CA ALA A 62 11.81 14.63 5.16
C ALA A 62 11.94 15.93 5.97
N TYR A 63 12.15 17.04 5.29
CA TYR A 63 12.14 18.37 5.90
C TYR A 63 11.06 19.19 5.21
N ILE A 64 10.05 19.60 5.98
CA ILE A 64 8.97 20.47 5.51
C ILE A 64 9.17 21.82 6.19
N GLU A 65 9.37 22.88 5.41
CA GLU A 65 9.64 24.23 5.94
C GLU A 65 10.85 24.27 6.90
N GLY A 66 11.85 23.41 6.65
CA GLY A 66 13.03 23.27 7.51
C GLY A 66 12.80 22.47 8.81
N LYS A 67 11.58 22.00 9.07
CA LYS A 67 11.27 21.15 10.22
C LYS A 67 11.37 19.66 9.85
N PRO A 68 12.02 18.83 10.69
CA PRO A 68 12.13 17.40 10.42
C PRO A 68 10.78 16.73 10.58
N VAL A 69 10.43 15.90 9.61
CA VAL A 69 9.24 15.05 9.59
C VAL A 69 9.68 13.64 9.24
N VAL A 70 9.29 12.66 10.04
CA VAL A 70 9.67 11.27 9.82
C VAL A 70 8.45 10.46 9.41
N THR A 71 8.67 9.52 8.50
CA THR A 71 7.67 8.54 8.12
C THR A 71 8.06 7.21 8.74
N VAL A 72 7.15 6.65 9.53
CA VAL A 72 7.32 5.34 10.15
C VAL A 72 6.26 4.38 9.64
N MET A 73 6.65 3.14 9.41
CA MET A 73 5.75 2.08 8.98
C MET A 73 5.65 1.04 10.10
N ASN A 74 4.42 0.66 10.43
CA ASN A 74 4.16 -0.47 11.30
C ASN A 74 4.26 -1.77 10.49
N LYS A 75 5.09 -2.72 10.91
CA LYS A 75 5.31 -4.01 10.22
C LYS A 75 4.09 -4.92 10.28
N GLU A 76 3.32 -4.85 11.36
CA GLU A 76 2.15 -5.72 11.58
C GLU A 76 0.98 -5.26 10.72
N THR A 77 0.65 -3.97 10.78
CA THR A 77 -0.49 -3.42 10.03
C THR A 77 -0.14 -2.99 8.61
N LYS A 78 1.16 -2.83 8.30
CA LYS A 78 1.69 -2.24 7.07
C LYS A 78 1.25 -0.79 6.84
N GLU A 79 0.72 -0.14 7.86
CA GLU A 79 0.32 1.26 7.80
C GLU A 79 1.52 2.18 7.99
N SER A 80 1.52 3.30 7.26
CA SER A 80 2.55 4.33 7.36
C SER A 80 1.98 5.56 8.03
N HIS A 81 2.67 6.05 9.06
CA HIS A 81 2.31 7.23 9.82
C HIS A 81 3.39 8.29 9.66
N VAL A 82 2.95 9.52 9.44
CA VAL A 82 3.82 10.68 9.39
C VAL A 82 3.85 11.30 10.78
N VAL A 83 5.05 11.59 11.28
CA VAL A 83 5.29 12.14 12.60
C VAL A 83 6.21 13.33 12.50
N GLY A 84 5.76 14.48 12.99
CA GLY A 84 6.55 15.72 13.03
C GLY A 84 6.61 16.27 14.45
N GLU A 85 6.96 17.55 14.58
CA GLU A 85 7.00 18.25 15.86
C GLU A 85 5.65 18.22 16.59
N LEU A 86 4.55 18.36 15.85
CA LEU A 86 3.20 18.29 16.39
C LEU A 86 2.69 16.85 16.48
N PRO A 87 1.91 16.50 17.52
CA PRO A 87 1.29 15.20 17.62
C PRO A 87 0.36 14.91 16.44
N ASN A 88 0.49 13.73 15.86
CA ASN A 88 -0.45 13.23 14.84
C ASN A 88 -1.75 12.71 15.47
N ALA A 89 -2.66 12.16 14.66
CA ALA A 89 -3.94 11.60 15.14
C ALA A 89 -3.80 10.45 16.16
N GLN A 90 -2.64 9.79 16.21
CA GLN A 90 -2.34 8.74 17.18
C GLN A 90 -1.63 9.29 18.44
N GLY A 91 -1.45 10.61 18.53
CA GLY A 91 -0.74 11.28 19.61
C GLY A 91 0.78 11.12 19.53
N TRP A 92 1.33 10.74 18.38
CA TRP A 92 2.77 10.57 18.21
C TRP A 92 3.39 11.86 17.76
N LYS A 93 4.48 12.26 18.41
CA LYS A 93 5.29 13.43 18.02
C LYS A 93 6.75 13.05 17.94
N LEU A 94 7.51 13.81 17.17
CA LEU A 94 8.94 13.63 16.99
C LEU A 94 9.66 14.33 18.14
N ALA A 95 10.46 13.57 18.90
CA ALA A 95 11.29 14.13 19.96
C ALA A 95 12.65 14.55 19.43
N GLU A 96 13.30 13.69 18.65
CA GLU A 96 14.65 13.95 18.13
C GLU A 96 14.86 13.16 16.83
N THR A 97 15.68 13.70 15.94
CA THR A 97 16.09 13.04 14.70
C THR A 97 17.61 13.06 14.58
N SER A 98 18.21 11.90 14.39
CA SER A 98 19.64 11.73 14.11
C SER A 98 19.79 11.24 12.67
N ALA A 99 19.70 12.17 11.71
CA ALA A 99 19.90 11.88 10.29
C ALA A 99 21.40 11.80 9.96
N THR A 100 21.86 10.68 9.41
CA THR A 100 23.26 10.49 8.98
C THR A 100 23.29 10.04 7.52
N VAL A 101 24.39 10.28 6.81
CA VAL A 101 24.60 9.80 5.42
C VAL A 101 24.47 8.27 5.34
N LYS A 102 24.83 7.55 6.40
CA LYS A 102 24.63 6.12 6.50
C LYS A 102 23.28 5.81 7.16
N LEU A 103 22.41 5.12 6.42
CA LEU A 103 21.04 4.79 6.81
C LEU A 103 20.99 3.84 8.03
N ASP A 104 21.99 2.95 8.18
CA ASP A 104 22.15 2.05 9.33
C ASP A 104 22.29 2.78 10.68
N ARG A 105 22.86 3.99 10.66
CA ARG A 105 23.07 4.86 11.83
C ARG A 105 21.98 5.89 12.00
N THR A 106 21.04 5.96 11.08
CA THR A 106 19.96 6.93 11.13
C THR A 106 18.88 6.47 12.09
N GLN A 107 18.51 7.34 13.03
CA GLN A 107 17.59 7.04 14.10
C GLN A 107 16.62 8.20 14.29
N ALA A 108 15.36 7.89 14.61
CA ALA A 108 14.36 8.86 15.01
C ALA A 108 13.82 8.47 16.38
N LYS A 109 13.79 9.42 17.31
CA LYS A 109 13.14 9.24 18.62
C LYS A 109 11.74 9.81 18.54
N LEU A 110 10.76 8.95 18.67
CA LEU A 110 9.34 9.31 18.71
C LEU A 110 8.89 9.36 20.16
N MET A 111 8.09 10.35 20.50
CA MET A 111 7.33 10.37 21.75
C MET A 111 5.91 9.90 21.46
N ILE A 112 5.53 8.79 22.09
CA ILE A 112 4.22 8.17 21.97
C ILE A 112 3.58 8.21 23.35
N GLY A 113 2.65 9.16 23.57
CA GLY A 113 2.13 9.44 24.90
C GLY A 113 3.24 9.94 25.83
N THR A 114 3.67 9.13 26.79
CA THR A 114 4.74 9.43 27.75
C THR A 114 6.06 8.70 27.48
N GLU A 115 6.09 7.79 26.50
CA GLU A 115 7.24 6.94 26.21
C GLU A 115 8.04 7.48 25.01
N VAL A 116 9.37 7.38 25.09
CA VAL A 116 10.28 7.72 23.98
C VAL A 116 10.78 6.45 23.32
N VAL A 117 10.34 6.20 22.09
CA VAL A 117 10.68 5.03 21.29
C VAL A 117 11.71 5.41 20.22
N THR A 118 12.81 4.67 20.14
CA THR A 118 13.82 4.87 19.09
C THR A 118 13.50 3.96 17.91
N VAL A 119 13.28 4.54 16.74
CA VAL A 119 12.96 3.85 15.49
C VAL A 119 14.13 3.98 14.51
N ARG A 120 14.41 2.89 13.77
CA ARG A 120 15.52 2.79 12.82
C ARG A 120 15.05 2.20 11.48
N TYR A 121 15.88 2.35 10.45
CA TYR A 121 15.67 1.63 9.19
C TYR A 121 15.80 0.12 9.42
N SER A 122 14.97 -0.68 8.74
CA SER A 122 15.11 -2.13 8.82
C SER A 122 16.29 -2.61 7.98
N GLN A 123 16.98 -3.66 8.45
CA GLN A 123 18.10 -4.26 7.69
C GLN A 123 17.65 -4.79 6.32
N GLU A 124 16.41 -5.29 6.22
CA GLU A 124 15.81 -5.74 4.96
C GLU A 124 15.75 -4.61 3.91
N GLN A 125 15.47 -3.37 4.33
CA GLN A 125 15.45 -2.20 3.45
C GLN A 125 16.86 -1.75 3.02
N LEU A 126 17.89 -2.12 3.78
CA LEU A 126 19.30 -1.77 3.49
C LEU A 126 19.96 -2.76 2.53
N THR A 127 19.30 -3.87 2.19
CA THR A 127 19.86 -4.85 1.26
C THR A 127 19.82 -4.32 -0.19
N PRO A 128 20.87 -4.56 -1.00
CA PRO A 128 20.93 -4.09 -2.38
C PRO A 128 19.79 -4.62 -3.26
N GLU A 129 19.24 -5.79 -2.95
CA GLU A 129 18.09 -6.36 -3.66
C GLU A 129 16.80 -5.55 -3.42
N ALA A 130 16.54 -5.14 -2.18
CA ALA A 130 15.41 -4.26 -1.85
C ALA A 130 15.59 -2.86 -2.45
N MET A 131 16.83 -2.37 -2.55
CA MET A 131 17.13 -1.10 -3.23
C MET A 131 17.00 -1.19 -4.76
N LYS A 132 17.35 -2.33 -5.37
CA LYS A 132 17.25 -2.57 -6.82
C LYS A 132 15.82 -2.80 -7.30
N LYS A 133 14.95 -3.43 -6.49
CA LYS A 133 13.59 -3.82 -6.89
C LYS A 133 12.55 -2.68 -6.79
N GLY A 134 12.99 -1.42 -6.95
CA GLY A 134 12.12 -0.26 -6.75
C GLY A 134 11.82 -0.06 -5.26
N GLY A 135 12.86 0.25 -4.49
CA GLY A 135 12.74 0.53 -3.06
C GLY A 135 11.62 1.53 -2.75
N TYR A 136 11.01 1.38 -1.57
CA TYR A 136 9.87 2.17 -1.11
C TYR A 136 10.11 3.68 -1.31
N ARG A 137 9.49 4.26 -2.33
CA ARG A 137 9.44 5.70 -2.60
C ARG A 137 8.11 6.23 -2.06
N PRO A 138 8.09 7.05 -1.00
CA PRO A 138 6.87 7.74 -0.60
C PRO A 138 6.48 8.68 -1.75
N GLY A 139 5.42 8.35 -2.49
CA GLY A 139 4.84 9.22 -3.53
C GLY A 139 5.42 9.12 -4.94
N GLY A 140 6.11 8.04 -5.31
CA GLY A 140 6.67 7.85 -6.67
C GLY A 140 6.09 6.63 -7.38
N GLY A 141 5.02 6.82 -8.15
CA GLY A 141 4.61 5.83 -9.15
C GLY A 141 5.50 5.96 -10.39
N ASP A 142 6.46 5.07 -10.57
CA ASP A 142 7.20 4.95 -11.82
C ASP A 142 7.65 3.52 -12.10
N GLY A 143 6.92 2.88 -13.01
CA GLY A 143 7.20 1.56 -13.54
C GLY A 143 8.53 1.50 -14.29
N ARG A 144 9.50 0.82 -13.71
CA ARG A 144 10.61 0.20 -14.45
C ARG A 144 10.66 -1.28 -14.09
N HIS A 145 10.09 -2.06 -14.99
CA HIS A 145 10.16 -3.52 -15.03
C HIS A 145 11.61 -3.95 -15.28
N ASP A 146 12.15 -4.78 -14.40
CA ASP A 146 13.14 -5.79 -14.78
C ASP A 146 12.77 -7.12 -14.10
N GLY A 147 12.61 -8.15 -14.95
CA GLY A 147 12.66 -9.58 -14.63
C GLY A 147 11.80 -10.10 -13.47
N GLU A 148 10.55 -10.46 -13.75
CA GLU A 148 9.91 -11.76 -13.45
C GLU A 148 8.38 -11.58 -13.66
N ARG A 149 7.81 -12.28 -14.64
CA ARG A 149 6.38 -12.14 -15.00
C ARG A 149 5.48 -12.76 -13.92
N ARG A 150 4.82 -11.95 -13.11
CA ARG A 150 3.49 -12.27 -12.56
C ARG A 150 2.44 -11.61 -13.44
N ASP A 151 1.56 -12.44 -13.98
CA ASP A 151 0.59 -12.13 -15.03
C ASP A 151 -0.74 -11.72 -14.39
N ASP A 152 -0.80 -10.56 -13.72
CA ASP A 152 -2.04 -10.13 -13.02
C ASP A 152 -2.24 -8.61 -13.06
N GLY A 153 -2.47 -8.08 -14.27
CA GLY A 153 -2.96 -6.71 -14.41
C GLY A 153 -3.35 -6.38 -15.86
N PRO A 154 -4.41 -5.58 -16.09
CA PRO A 154 -4.81 -5.18 -17.43
C PRO A 154 -3.69 -4.30 -18.01
N ARG A 155 -2.87 -4.90 -18.88
CA ARG A 155 -1.83 -4.20 -19.62
C ARG A 155 -2.53 -3.07 -20.37
N ARG A 156 -1.99 -1.84 -20.31
CA ARG A 156 -2.28 -0.88 -21.37
C ARG A 156 -1.82 -1.56 -22.65
N ASP A 157 -2.78 -2.04 -23.43
CA ASP A 157 -2.58 -2.73 -24.72
C ASP A 157 -1.99 -1.74 -25.72
N PHE A 158 -0.73 -1.39 -25.55
CA PHE A 158 0.09 -0.92 -26.65
C PHE A 158 0.52 -2.20 -27.38
N PRO A 159 -0.01 -2.43 -28.60
CA PRO A 159 0.36 -3.61 -29.36
C PRO A 159 1.87 -3.60 -29.53
N ARG A 160 2.53 -4.65 -29.04
CA ARG A 160 3.96 -4.84 -29.29
C ARG A 160 4.13 -4.98 -30.81
N PRO A 161 5.15 -4.37 -31.43
CA PRO A 161 5.43 -4.59 -32.84
C PRO A 161 5.55 -6.09 -33.11
N SER A 162 4.88 -6.55 -34.17
CA SER A 162 4.89 -7.96 -34.54
C SER A 162 6.30 -8.42 -34.89
N GLU A 163 6.56 -9.72 -34.85
CA GLU A 163 7.88 -10.26 -35.19
C GLU A 163 8.29 -9.91 -36.63
N GLU A 164 7.33 -9.88 -37.55
CA GLU A 164 7.55 -9.44 -38.93
C GLU A 164 7.94 -7.96 -39.01
N ASP A 165 7.27 -7.09 -38.25
CA ASP A 165 7.59 -5.65 -38.23
C ASP A 165 9.02 -5.41 -37.72
N ARG A 166 9.48 -6.22 -36.75
CA ARG A 166 10.83 -6.15 -36.19
C ARG A 166 11.89 -6.54 -37.22
N GLN A 167 11.66 -7.64 -37.94
CA GLN A 167 12.60 -8.11 -38.95
C GLN A 167 12.72 -7.10 -40.10
N ARG A 168 11.60 -6.55 -40.56
CA ARG A 168 11.60 -5.49 -41.59
C ARG A 168 12.35 -4.25 -41.12
N PHE A 169 12.12 -3.83 -39.87
CA PHE A 169 12.86 -2.73 -39.29
C PHE A 169 14.37 -2.99 -39.24
N MET A 170 14.79 -4.18 -38.82
CA MET A 170 16.22 -4.56 -38.76
C MET A 170 16.87 -4.73 -40.13
N SER A 171 16.09 -5.04 -41.17
CA SER A 171 16.61 -5.17 -42.54
C SER A 171 16.91 -3.85 -43.26
N MET A 172 16.39 -2.73 -42.75
CA MET A 172 16.67 -1.39 -43.30
C MET A 172 18.07 -0.90 -42.90
N SER A 173 18.66 0.00 -43.69
CA SER A 173 19.91 0.68 -43.30
C SER A 173 19.77 1.46 -41.98
N GLU A 174 20.90 1.77 -41.34
CA GLU A 174 20.90 2.56 -40.09
C GLU A 174 20.32 3.97 -40.29
N GLU A 175 20.56 4.59 -41.44
CA GLU A 175 19.99 5.89 -41.80
C GLU A 175 18.47 5.82 -42.01
N ALA A 176 17.98 4.76 -42.67
CA ALA A 176 16.56 4.53 -42.84
C ALA A 176 15.85 4.25 -41.51
N ARG A 177 16.45 3.44 -40.63
CA ARG A 177 15.95 3.20 -39.27
C ARG A 177 15.86 4.48 -38.46
N LYS A 178 16.87 5.34 -38.53
CA LYS A 178 16.88 6.64 -37.83
C LYS A 178 15.77 7.55 -38.34
N LYS A 179 15.62 7.70 -39.67
CA LYS A 179 14.53 8.48 -40.29
C LYS A 179 13.15 7.99 -39.86
N PHE A 180 12.94 6.66 -39.82
CA PHE A 180 11.70 6.07 -39.33
C PHE A 180 11.40 6.47 -37.87
N ILE A 181 12.40 6.37 -36.98
CA ILE A 181 12.25 6.73 -35.55
C ILE A 181 11.95 8.24 -35.40
N ASP A 182 12.63 9.08 -36.18
CA ASP A 182 12.46 10.54 -36.10
C ASP A 182 11.04 10.94 -36.53
N ILE A 183 10.54 10.42 -37.65
CA ILE A 183 9.15 10.65 -38.12
C ILE A 183 8.13 10.15 -37.08
N MET A 184 8.39 9.00 -36.45
CA MET A 184 7.53 8.44 -35.40
C MET A 184 7.53 9.30 -34.13
N ARG A 185 8.67 9.92 -33.79
CA ARG A 185 8.80 10.82 -32.64
C ARG A 185 8.06 12.14 -32.89
N GLU A 186 8.24 12.73 -34.06
CA GLU A 186 7.59 13.99 -34.45
C GLU A 186 6.06 13.84 -34.51
N ASN A 187 5.57 12.69 -34.96
CA ASN A 187 4.13 12.41 -35.01
C ASN A 187 3.61 11.71 -33.74
N GLY A 188 4.42 11.63 -32.67
CA GLY A 188 4.05 10.98 -31.41
C GLY A 188 2.81 11.58 -30.75
N GLU A 189 2.64 12.90 -30.80
CA GLU A 189 1.46 13.58 -30.27
C GLU A 189 0.20 13.25 -31.07
N LYS A 190 0.30 13.22 -32.40
CA LYS A 190 -0.81 12.86 -33.29
C LYS A 190 -1.21 11.40 -33.11
N MET A 191 -0.23 10.51 -32.98
CA MET A 191 -0.50 9.10 -32.68
C MET A 191 -1.12 8.89 -31.31
N ARG A 192 -0.81 9.74 -30.32
CA ARG A 192 -1.45 9.65 -29.00
C ARG A 192 -2.95 9.95 -29.06
N MET A 193 -3.38 10.82 -29.97
CA MET A 193 -4.78 11.21 -30.15
C MET A 193 -5.53 10.36 -31.18
N ALA A 194 -4.82 9.67 -32.07
CA ALA A 194 -5.40 8.85 -33.13
C ALA A 194 -5.93 7.50 -32.64
N SER A 195 -6.90 6.95 -33.37
CA SER A 195 -7.44 5.61 -33.09
C SER A 195 -6.36 4.51 -33.27
N PRO A 196 -6.52 3.33 -32.64
CA PRO A 196 -5.58 2.21 -32.85
C PRO A 196 -5.38 1.84 -34.33
N GLU A 197 -6.45 1.90 -35.12
CA GLU A 197 -6.41 1.57 -36.54
C GLU A 197 -5.65 2.63 -37.36
N GLU A 198 -5.93 3.92 -37.12
CA GLU A 198 -5.23 5.04 -37.76
C GLU A 198 -3.73 5.03 -37.46
N ARG A 199 -3.37 4.74 -36.21
CA ARG A 199 -1.96 4.55 -35.82
C ARG A 199 -1.30 3.43 -36.62
N SER A 200 -1.96 2.29 -36.73
CA SER A 200 -1.40 1.13 -37.44
C SER A 200 -1.22 1.41 -38.94
N ALA A 201 -2.18 2.08 -39.57
CA ALA A 201 -2.11 2.48 -40.97
C ALA A 201 -0.99 3.50 -41.20
N PHE A 202 -0.86 4.48 -40.31
CA PHE A 202 0.21 5.47 -40.35
C PHE A 202 1.59 4.82 -40.26
N ILE A 203 1.80 3.91 -39.30
CA ILE A 203 3.07 3.20 -39.11
C ILE A 203 3.44 2.38 -40.36
N ARG A 204 2.47 1.67 -40.95
CA ARG A 204 2.69 0.89 -42.18
C ARG A 204 3.11 1.79 -43.33
N ASN A 205 2.39 2.89 -43.56
CA ASN A 205 2.69 3.82 -44.65
C ASN A 205 4.07 4.47 -44.52
N ILE A 206 4.45 4.89 -43.31
CA ILE A 206 5.78 5.49 -43.08
C ILE A 206 6.88 4.46 -43.27
N ARG A 207 6.70 3.24 -42.77
CA ARG A 207 7.67 2.17 -42.96
C ARG A 207 7.87 1.86 -44.45
N ASP A 208 6.78 1.65 -45.19
CA ASP A 208 6.85 1.25 -46.60
C ASP A 208 7.51 2.36 -47.46
N ARG A 209 7.26 3.63 -47.10
CA ARG A 209 7.95 4.79 -47.71
C ARG A 209 9.45 4.79 -47.44
N VAL A 210 9.84 4.62 -46.18
CA VAL A 210 11.26 4.61 -45.79
C VAL A 210 11.99 3.41 -46.40
N GLU A 211 11.34 2.25 -46.48
CA GLU A 211 11.89 1.04 -47.10
C GLU A 211 12.08 1.21 -48.62
N ALA A 212 11.15 1.92 -49.30
CA ALA A 212 11.29 2.25 -50.72
C ALA A 212 12.42 3.26 -50.98
N GLU A 213 12.56 4.28 -50.14
CA GLU A 213 13.64 5.27 -50.20
C GLU A 213 15.01 4.62 -49.93
N ASP A 214 15.10 3.69 -48.98
CA ASP A 214 16.33 2.92 -48.69
C ASP A 214 16.75 2.04 -49.88
N LYS A 215 15.79 1.36 -50.52
CA LYS A 215 16.02 0.54 -51.72
C LYS A 215 16.46 1.37 -52.92
N GLN A 216 16.03 2.63 -53.04
CA GLN A 216 16.47 3.55 -54.07
C GLN A 216 17.89 4.07 -53.80
N ASN A 217 18.21 4.41 -52.55
CA ASN A 217 19.56 4.88 -52.16
C ASN A 217 20.63 3.78 -52.23
N LYS A 218 20.23 2.50 -52.20
CA LYS A 218 21.12 1.35 -52.28
C LYS A 218 21.39 0.86 -53.71
N ARG A 219 20.71 1.44 -54.71
CA ARG A 219 20.94 1.19 -56.15
C ARG A 219 21.91 2.21 -56.71
#